data_AF-A0A821Z6N7-F1
#
_entry.id   AF-A0A821Z6N7-F1
#
_cell.length_a   1.000
_cell.length_b   1.000
_cell.length_c   1.000
_cell.angle_alpha   90.00
_cell.angle_beta   90.00
_cell.angle_gamma   90.00
#
_symmetry.space_group_name_H-M   'P 1'
#
loop_
_entity.id
_entity.type
_entity.pdbx_description
1 polymer ?
#
loop_
_entity_poly.entity_id
_entity_poly.type
_entity_poly.pdbx_seq_one_letter_code
_entity_poly.pdbx_strand_id
1 'polypeptide(L)'
;MSLQGDEGQPLTNLNDGNHTTKTTKKKKVKTDQKQVYMDDLKKELNIDDHRLNMEELLQRYDTDPKMGLTESKVREVFNRDGPNALTPSKTIPEWMKFCKQMFGGFAFLLWIGAVLCFIAHGITVATHYDEAPNDNLWLGFALTVVVVITGCFSYYQEAKSSRIMDSFKNLVPQQAIVIRNGERKSVRSEELVVGDIIDIKFGDRVPADIRILEANGFKVDNSSLTGESEPQIRIKDMTHENPLETKNLAFLSTFAVEGTAKGIVIRTGDRSAMGRIANLASGLSTSETPISKEIAHFTHIITGVAIFLGISFFIIGIILGYSIIDAVIFLIGIIVANVPEGLLATVTACLALTAKRMAKKNCLIKNLEAVETLGSTSTICSDKTGTLTQNRMTVAHMWFDTRIVEADTSEHQQ
;
A
#
# COMPACT_ATOMS: atom_id res chain seq x y z
N MET A 1 -6.82 70.99 39.89
CA MET A 1 -5.43 70.79 40.31
C MET A 1 -4.74 70.05 39.17
N SER A 2 -4.11 70.82 38.26
CA SER A 2 -2.84 70.54 37.55
C SER A 2 -2.37 69.07 37.46
N LEU A 3 -2.04 68.43 36.33
CA LEU A 3 -1.55 68.86 35.00
C LEU A 3 -1.71 67.75 33.92
N GLN A 4 -1.74 68.21 32.65
CA GLN A 4 -1.30 67.67 31.33
C GLN A 4 -0.58 66.29 31.27
N GLY A 5 -0.59 65.49 30.19
CA GLY A 5 -1.05 65.67 28.81
C GLY A 5 -0.60 64.50 27.89
N ASP A 6 -1.41 64.28 26.85
CA ASP A 6 -1.23 63.77 25.47
C ASP A 6 -0.44 62.52 24.98
N GLU A 7 -1.12 61.93 23.97
CA GLU A 7 -0.71 61.20 22.75
C GLU A 7 -0.01 59.81 22.76
N GLY A 8 -0.63 58.88 22.01
CA GLY A 8 0.06 57.79 21.30
C GLY A 8 -0.66 56.44 21.26
N GLN A 9 -1.44 56.15 20.21
CA GLN A 9 -1.71 54.77 19.79
C GLN A 9 -0.40 54.11 19.32
N PRO A 10 -0.28 52.76 19.36
CA PRO A 10 -0.40 52.05 18.09
C PRO A 10 -1.09 50.67 18.16
N LEU A 11 -1.92 50.44 17.13
CA LEU A 11 -2.01 49.24 16.28
C LEU A 11 -2.00 47.86 16.95
N THR A 12 -3.20 47.27 16.99
CA THR A 12 -3.42 45.82 17.03
C THR A 12 -2.75 45.13 15.84
N ASN A 13 -1.68 44.37 16.07
CA ASN A 13 -1.23 43.34 15.14
C ASN A 13 -2.00 42.04 15.41
N LEU A 14 -2.96 41.78 14.52
CA LEU A 14 -3.50 40.45 14.23
C LEU A 14 -2.44 39.60 13.52
N ASN A 15 -2.56 38.29 13.71
CA ASN A 15 -1.90 37.19 13.00
C ASN A 15 -0.46 36.86 13.43
N ASP A 16 -0.33 35.84 14.29
CA ASP A 16 0.37 34.60 13.93
C ASP A 16 0.21 33.54 15.02
N GLY A 17 -0.81 32.68 14.86
CA GLY A 17 -1.03 31.53 15.77
C GLY A 17 -2.00 30.47 15.26
N ASN A 18 -2.56 30.66 14.05
CA ASN A 18 -3.72 29.88 13.58
C ASN A 18 -3.36 28.82 12.52
N HIS A 19 -2.10 28.77 12.05
CA HIS A 19 -1.69 27.83 10.99
C HIS A 19 -1.15 26.50 11.54
N THR A 20 -0.48 26.47 12.69
CA THR A 20 0.07 25.26 13.33
C THR A 20 -0.98 24.45 14.09
N THR A 21 -1.98 25.11 14.69
CA THR A 21 -3.10 24.47 15.41
C THR A 21 -4.16 23.88 14.48
N LYS A 22 -4.43 24.51 13.32
CA LYS A 22 -5.35 23.97 12.31
C LYS A 22 -4.78 22.75 11.58
N THR A 23 -3.47 22.71 11.33
CA THR A 23 -2.80 21.58 10.66
C THR A 23 -2.68 20.36 11.57
N THR A 24 -2.38 20.55 12.86
CA THR A 24 -2.36 19.47 13.86
C THR A 24 -3.77 18.92 14.14
N LYS A 25 -4.80 19.77 14.28
CA LYS A 25 -6.19 19.31 14.40
C LYS A 25 -6.67 18.58 13.14
N LYS A 26 -6.40 19.08 11.93
CA LYS A 26 -6.74 18.38 10.68
C LYS A 26 -6.00 17.04 10.51
N LYS A 27 -4.74 16.93 10.96
CA LYS A 27 -4.00 15.67 10.95
C LYS A 27 -4.61 14.66 11.94
N LYS A 28 -4.91 15.08 13.17
CA LYS A 28 -5.50 14.21 14.20
C LYS A 28 -6.87 13.67 13.78
N VAL A 29 -7.75 14.54 13.26
CA VAL A 29 -9.07 14.15 12.72
C VAL A 29 -8.96 13.17 11.55
N LYS A 30 -7.98 13.34 10.65
CA LYS A 30 -7.74 12.40 9.54
C LYS A 30 -7.20 11.06 10.01
N THR A 31 -6.36 11.03 11.03
CA THR A 31 -5.84 9.80 11.63
C THR A 31 -6.95 9.02 12.33
N ASP A 32 -7.80 9.71 13.10
CA ASP A 32 -8.95 9.10 13.78
C ASP A 32 -9.97 8.54 12.78
N GLN A 33 -10.28 9.27 11.69
CA GLN A 33 -11.16 8.78 10.61
C GLN A 33 -10.58 7.56 9.89
N LYS A 34 -9.26 7.53 9.64
CA LYS A 34 -8.62 6.38 8.99
C LYS A 34 -8.66 5.15 9.88
N GLN A 35 -8.43 5.32 11.18
CA GLN A 35 -8.50 4.24 12.15
C GLN A 35 -9.92 3.66 12.23
N VAL A 36 -10.94 4.53 12.35
CA VAL A 36 -12.35 4.13 12.35
C VAL A 36 -12.73 3.39 11.06
N TYR A 37 -12.27 3.86 9.90
CA TYR A 37 -12.51 3.19 8.62
C TYR A 37 -11.86 1.80 8.55
N MET A 38 -10.61 1.67 8.99
CA MET A 38 -9.92 0.38 9.04
C MET A 38 -10.57 -0.59 10.02
N ASP A 39 -11.04 -0.11 11.16
CA ASP A 39 -11.73 -0.95 12.14
C ASP A 39 -13.12 -1.36 11.65
N ASP A 40 -13.78 -0.53 10.83
CA ASP A 40 -15.02 -0.91 10.14
C ASP A 40 -14.81 -1.97 9.06
N LEU A 41 -13.71 -1.88 8.31
CA LEU A 41 -13.35 -2.90 7.33
C LEU A 41 -13.08 -4.27 7.97
N LYS A 42 -12.53 -4.31 9.20
CA LYS A 42 -12.27 -5.55 9.95
C LYS A 42 -13.53 -6.24 10.45
N LYS A 43 -14.66 -5.53 10.54
CA LYS A 43 -15.92 -6.14 10.99
C LYS A 43 -16.44 -7.13 9.96
N GLU A 44 -17.20 -8.10 10.44
CA GLU A 44 -17.91 -9.06 9.60
C GLU A 44 -18.75 -8.37 8.51
N LEU A 45 -19.00 -9.12 7.45
CA LEU A 45 -19.75 -8.64 6.30
C LEU A 45 -21.21 -8.42 6.69
N ASN A 46 -21.58 -7.18 6.98
CA ASN A 46 -22.96 -6.82 7.29
C ASN A 46 -23.74 -6.58 5.99
N ILE A 47 -24.21 -7.65 5.35
CA ILE A 47 -25.20 -7.61 4.25
C ILE A 47 -26.52 -8.09 4.83
N ASP A 48 -27.62 -7.39 4.55
CA ASP A 48 -28.99 -7.78 4.89
C ASP A 48 -29.84 -8.11 3.65
N ASP A 49 -29.38 -7.74 2.45
CA ASP A 49 -30.09 -7.93 1.18
C ASP A 49 -30.42 -9.40 0.86
N HIS A 50 -29.69 -10.36 1.45
CA HIS A 50 -29.99 -11.78 1.33
C HIS A 50 -31.20 -12.25 2.14
N ARG A 51 -31.60 -11.48 3.17
CA ARG A 51 -32.74 -11.76 4.05
C ARG A 51 -34.06 -11.19 3.52
N LEU A 52 -33.98 -10.17 2.69
CA LEU A 52 -35.16 -9.48 2.16
C LEU A 52 -35.92 -10.34 1.16
N ASN A 53 -37.25 -10.20 1.17
CA ASN A 53 -38.08 -10.76 0.13
C ASN A 53 -37.86 -10.04 -1.21
N MET A 54 -38.19 -10.69 -2.32
CA MET A 54 -37.94 -10.16 -3.66
C MET A 54 -38.61 -8.81 -3.91
N GLU A 55 -39.85 -8.62 -3.44
CA GLU A 55 -40.57 -7.36 -3.59
C GLU A 55 -39.91 -6.23 -2.79
N GLU A 56 -39.50 -6.51 -1.55
CA GLU A 56 -38.80 -5.56 -0.69
C GLU A 56 -37.43 -5.18 -1.27
N LEU A 57 -36.70 -6.15 -1.83
CA LEU A 57 -35.42 -5.94 -2.48
C LEU A 57 -35.54 -5.05 -3.72
N LEU A 58 -36.51 -5.33 -4.59
CA LEU A 58 -36.77 -4.53 -5.79
C LEU A 58 -37.23 -3.11 -5.43
N GLN A 59 -38.03 -2.97 -4.36
CA GLN A 59 -38.45 -1.67 -3.84
C GLN A 59 -37.27 -0.89 -3.24
N ARG A 60 -36.36 -1.55 -2.51
CA ARG A 60 -35.17 -0.92 -1.90
C ARG A 60 -34.26 -0.28 -2.95
N TYR A 61 -34.14 -0.91 -4.11
CA TYR A 61 -33.28 -0.45 -5.20
C TYR A 61 -34.04 0.24 -6.35
N ASP A 62 -35.35 0.45 -6.21
CA ASP A 62 -36.20 1.11 -7.22
C ASP A 62 -35.99 0.51 -8.63
N THR A 63 -35.98 -0.82 -8.71
CA THR A 63 -35.61 -1.58 -9.91
C THR A 63 -36.76 -2.49 -10.34
N ASP A 64 -37.06 -2.51 -11.64
CA ASP A 64 -38.03 -3.44 -12.22
C ASP A 64 -37.34 -4.76 -12.64
N PRO A 65 -37.88 -5.94 -12.28
CA PRO A 65 -37.27 -7.24 -12.57
C PRO A 65 -37.18 -7.58 -14.07
N LYS A 66 -38.02 -6.98 -14.92
CA LYS A 66 -38.04 -7.20 -16.38
C LYS A 66 -37.43 -6.04 -17.15
N MET A 67 -37.74 -4.81 -16.76
CA MET A 67 -37.25 -3.61 -17.44
C MET A 67 -35.87 -3.19 -16.95
N GLY A 68 -35.44 -3.63 -15.77
CA GLY A 68 -34.21 -3.17 -15.13
C GLY A 68 -34.28 -1.68 -14.76
N LEU A 69 -33.11 -1.05 -14.63
CA LEU A 69 -33.01 0.38 -14.34
C LEU A 69 -33.19 1.23 -15.60
N THR A 70 -33.68 2.47 -15.41
CA THR A 70 -33.69 3.49 -16.46
C THR A 70 -32.32 4.15 -16.60
N GLU A 71 -31.95 4.54 -17.82
CA GLU A 71 -30.66 5.24 -18.08
C GLU A 71 -30.49 6.53 -17.25
N SER A 72 -31.60 7.21 -16.92
CA SER A 72 -31.56 8.38 -16.03
C SER A 72 -31.17 7.98 -14.60
N LYS A 73 -31.75 6.89 -14.09
CA LYS A 73 -31.45 6.38 -12.74
C LYS A 73 -30.03 5.84 -12.65
N VAL A 74 -29.58 5.14 -13.70
CA VAL A 74 -28.20 4.67 -13.81
C VAL A 74 -27.21 5.83 -13.69
N ARG A 75 -27.42 6.94 -14.42
CA ARG A 75 -26.54 8.12 -14.31
C ARG A 75 -26.60 8.77 -12.94
N GLU A 76 -27.77 8.84 -12.31
CA GLU A 76 -27.94 9.36 -10.94
C GLU A 76 -27.12 8.53 -9.95
N VAL A 77 -27.27 7.19 -9.97
CA VAL A 77 -26.55 6.28 -9.08
C VAL A 77 -25.06 6.30 -9.39
N PHE A 78 -24.66 6.28 -10.66
CA PHE A 78 -23.25 6.34 -11.06
C PHE A 78 -22.56 7.61 -10.55
N ASN A 79 -23.22 8.77 -10.63
CA ASN A 79 -22.68 10.03 -10.12
C ASN A 79 -22.62 10.06 -8.58
N ARG A 80 -23.55 9.38 -7.90
CA ARG A 80 -23.56 9.26 -6.44
C ARG A 80 -22.48 8.33 -5.92
N ASP A 81 -22.34 7.17 -6.55
CA ASP A 81 -21.62 6.00 -6.03
C ASP A 81 -20.25 5.78 -6.66
N GLY A 82 -19.99 6.40 -7.83
CA GLY A 82 -18.78 6.21 -8.60
C GLY A 82 -18.77 4.92 -9.43
N PRO A 83 -17.66 4.66 -10.15
CA PRO A 83 -17.52 3.47 -10.98
C PRO A 83 -17.38 2.19 -10.15
N ASN A 84 -17.82 1.06 -10.71
CA ASN A 84 -17.58 -0.26 -10.16
C ASN A 84 -16.12 -0.71 -10.43
N ALA A 85 -15.18 -0.06 -9.75
CA ALA A 85 -13.77 -0.37 -9.80
C ALA A 85 -13.19 -0.31 -8.38
N LEU A 86 -12.12 -1.07 -8.15
CA LEU A 86 -11.36 -0.97 -6.90
C LEU A 86 -10.51 0.29 -6.94
N THR A 87 -10.55 1.09 -5.88
CA THR A 87 -9.72 2.30 -5.81
C THR A 87 -8.24 1.88 -5.75
N PRO A 88 -7.39 2.34 -6.70
CA PRO A 88 -5.98 2.01 -6.64
C PRO A 88 -5.36 2.58 -5.35
N SER A 89 -4.51 1.79 -4.71
CA SER A 89 -3.78 2.22 -3.51
C SER A 89 -3.02 3.52 -3.79
N LYS A 90 -3.12 4.50 -2.89
CA LYS A 90 -2.41 5.78 -3.02
C LYS A 90 -0.91 5.52 -3.10
N THR A 91 -0.32 5.77 -4.25
CA THR A 91 1.13 5.69 -4.43
C THR A 91 1.80 6.89 -3.76
N ILE A 92 2.90 6.64 -3.07
CA ILE A 92 3.79 7.71 -2.58
C ILE A 92 4.29 8.47 -3.81
N PRO A 93 4.09 9.80 -3.91
CA PRO A 93 4.62 10.59 -5.02
C PRO A 93 6.13 10.39 -5.18
N GLU A 94 6.60 10.28 -6.43
CA GLU A 94 8.00 10.00 -6.73
C GLU A 94 8.97 11.03 -6.12
N TRP A 95 8.60 12.31 -6.10
CA TRP A 95 9.40 13.36 -5.46
C TRP A 95 9.54 13.15 -3.95
N MET A 96 8.53 12.58 -3.28
CA MET A 96 8.57 12.31 -1.85
C MET A 96 9.45 11.10 -1.55
N LYS A 97 9.45 10.08 -2.43
CA LYS A 97 10.42 8.97 -2.37
C LYS A 97 11.84 9.49 -2.53
N PHE A 98 12.07 10.36 -3.53
CA PHE A 98 13.36 11.00 -3.76
C PHE A 98 13.84 11.81 -2.54
N CYS A 99 12.98 12.66 -1.97
CA CYS A 99 13.32 13.42 -0.76
C CYS A 99 13.62 12.50 0.44
N LYS A 100 12.88 11.40 0.60
CA LYS A 100 13.15 10.42 1.66
C LYS A 100 14.55 9.84 1.54
N GLN A 101 15.03 9.57 0.32
CA GLN A 101 16.40 9.10 0.07
C GLN A 101 17.45 10.20 0.27
N MET A 102 17.14 11.45 -0.09
CA MET A 102 18.06 12.59 0.07
C MET A 102 18.29 13.05 1.51
N PHE A 103 17.34 12.80 2.41
CA PHE A 103 17.39 13.26 3.81
C PHE A 103 17.35 12.11 4.84
N GLY A 104 17.50 10.87 4.38
CA GLY A 104 17.47 9.68 5.25
C GLY A 104 18.84 9.33 5.84
N GLY A 105 18.87 8.92 7.10
CA GLY A 105 20.05 8.33 7.75
C GLY A 105 21.30 9.22 7.67
N PHE A 106 22.39 8.66 7.14
CA PHE A 106 23.68 9.34 7.02
C PHE A 106 23.65 10.60 6.13
N ALA A 107 22.77 10.65 5.12
CA ALA A 107 22.65 11.82 4.26
C ALA A 107 22.26 13.08 5.06
N PHE A 108 21.47 12.92 6.13
CA PHE A 108 21.10 14.02 7.01
C PHE A 108 22.31 14.60 7.78
N LEU A 109 23.23 13.75 8.25
CA LEU A 109 24.47 14.21 8.89
C LEU A 109 25.36 14.97 7.91
N LEU A 110 25.48 14.47 6.67
CA LEU A 110 26.26 15.13 5.64
C LEU A 110 25.66 16.49 5.24
N TRP A 111 24.33 16.61 5.21
CA TRP A 111 23.66 17.91 5.02
C TRP A 111 23.99 18.90 6.14
N ILE A 112 23.96 18.45 7.40
CA ILE A 112 24.36 19.31 8.53
C ILE A 112 25.82 19.74 8.38
N GLY A 113 26.72 18.82 8.03
CA GLY A 113 28.12 19.13 7.77
C GLY A 113 28.31 20.16 6.65
N ALA A 114 27.62 19.98 5.52
CA ALA A 114 27.68 20.91 4.39
C ALA A 114 27.17 22.31 4.78
N VAL A 115 26.04 22.41 5.48
CA VAL A 115 25.49 23.68 5.96
C VAL A 115 26.46 24.37 6.93
N LEU A 116 27.07 23.62 7.85
CA LEU A 116 28.05 24.18 8.78
C LEU A 116 29.32 24.66 8.06
N CYS A 117 29.79 23.97 7.02
CA CYS A 117 30.92 24.43 6.19
C CYS A 117 30.60 25.76 5.48
N PHE A 118 29.38 25.92 4.95
CA PHE A 118 28.97 27.19 4.32
C PHE A 118 28.84 28.32 5.35
N ILE A 119 28.32 28.03 6.55
CA ILE A 119 28.26 29.00 7.65
C ILE A 119 29.68 29.41 8.08
N ALA A 120 30.58 28.43 8.26
CA ALA A 120 31.98 28.68 8.63
C ALA A 120 32.69 29.56 7.60
N HIS A 121 32.51 29.28 6.31
CA HIS A 121 33.04 30.13 5.24
C HIS A 121 32.43 31.54 5.28
N GLY A 122 31.11 31.67 5.46
CA GLY A 122 30.45 32.98 5.58
C GLY A 122 30.99 33.82 6.75
N ILE A 123 31.24 33.21 7.91
CA ILE A 123 31.85 33.88 9.07
C ILE A 123 33.30 34.29 8.77
N THR A 124 34.06 33.41 8.10
CA THR A 124 35.48 33.67 7.77
C THR A 124 35.60 34.84 6.80
N VAL A 125 34.79 34.87 5.75
CA VAL A 125 34.73 35.99 4.77
C VAL A 125 34.29 37.29 5.44
N ALA A 126 33.32 37.23 6.37
CA ALA A 126 32.85 38.43 7.08
C ALA A 126 33.88 39.00 8.07
N THR A 127 34.80 38.17 8.60
CA THR A 127 35.79 38.57 9.62
C THR A 127 37.16 38.88 9.03
N HIS A 128 37.58 38.21 7.96
CA HIS A 128 38.88 38.35 7.31
C HIS A 128 38.67 38.60 5.81
N TYR A 129 38.61 39.88 5.42
CA TYR A 129 38.21 40.31 4.07
C TYR A 129 39.21 39.94 2.95
N ASP A 130 40.49 39.66 3.24
CA ASP A 130 41.55 39.57 2.21
C ASP A 130 42.19 38.17 2.01
N GLU A 131 42.07 37.22 2.96
CA GLU A 131 42.68 35.87 2.84
C GLU A 131 41.80 34.76 3.43
N ALA A 132 40.52 34.69 3.05
CA ALA A 132 39.68 33.56 3.43
C ALA A 132 40.08 32.31 2.60
N PRO A 133 40.55 31.21 3.23
CA PRO A 133 40.83 29.97 2.50
C PRO A 133 39.52 29.43 1.90
N ASN A 134 39.54 29.10 0.61
CA ASN A 134 38.38 28.54 -0.08
C ASN A 134 38.10 27.07 0.32
N ASP A 135 38.93 26.48 1.17
CA ASP A 135 38.87 25.08 1.57
C ASP A 135 37.53 24.71 2.19
N ASN A 136 36.96 25.59 3.03
CA ASN A 136 35.64 25.37 3.65
C ASN A 136 34.50 25.38 2.63
N LEU A 137 34.61 26.23 1.60
CA LEU A 137 33.62 26.31 0.53
C LEU A 137 33.70 25.08 -0.39
N TRP A 138 34.91 24.66 -0.76
CA TRP A 138 35.12 23.44 -1.53
C TRP A 138 34.70 22.18 -0.78
N LEU A 139 34.95 22.11 0.54
CA LEU A 139 34.51 21.00 1.38
C LEU A 139 32.98 20.93 1.46
N GLY A 140 32.30 22.07 1.69
CA GLY A 140 30.83 22.14 1.68
C GLY A 140 30.22 21.74 0.33
N PHE A 141 30.82 22.17 -0.77
CA PHE A 141 30.41 21.77 -2.11
C PHE A 141 30.63 20.27 -2.36
N ALA A 142 31.79 19.72 -1.98
CA ALA A 142 32.09 18.30 -2.11
C ALA A 142 31.09 17.44 -1.34
N LEU A 143 30.79 17.79 -0.08
CA LEU A 143 29.78 17.09 0.73
C LEU A 143 28.40 17.13 0.07
N THR A 144 27.99 18.28 -0.45
CA THR A 144 26.70 18.43 -1.16
C THR A 144 26.65 17.53 -2.40
N VAL A 145 27.71 17.50 -3.21
CA VAL A 145 27.80 16.65 -4.40
C VAL A 145 27.71 15.17 -4.03
N VAL A 146 28.41 14.74 -2.98
CA VAL A 146 28.35 13.34 -2.50
C VAL A 146 26.92 12.96 -2.11
N VAL A 147 26.22 13.82 -1.35
CA VAL A 147 24.83 13.55 -0.92
C VAL A 147 23.87 13.50 -2.11
N VAL A 148 24.03 14.38 -3.10
CA VAL A 148 23.20 14.39 -4.31
C VAL A 148 23.43 13.15 -5.15
N ILE A 149 24.69 12.75 -5.38
CA ILE A 149 25.02 11.55 -6.17
C ILE A 149 24.49 10.30 -5.49
N THR A 150 24.74 10.15 -4.18
CA THR A 150 24.28 8.99 -3.41
C THR A 150 22.76 8.92 -3.33
N GLY A 151 22.07 10.05 -3.09
CA GLY A 151 20.61 10.12 -3.09
C GLY A 151 19.98 9.76 -4.46
N CYS A 152 20.54 10.29 -5.54
CA CYS A 152 20.11 9.95 -6.91
C CYS A 152 20.28 8.46 -7.23
N PHE A 153 21.42 7.88 -6.84
CA PHE A 153 21.70 6.47 -7.06
C PHE A 153 20.75 5.57 -6.28
N SER A 154 20.51 5.88 -4.99
CA SER A 154 19.57 5.15 -4.14
C SER A 154 18.14 5.22 -4.70
N TYR A 155 17.68 6.40 -5.11
CA TYR A 155 16.35 6.55 -5.74
C TYR A 155 16.22 5.78 -7.05
N TYR A 156 17.25 5.81 -7.91
CA TYR A 156 17.23 5.07 -9.18
C TYR A 156 17.10 3.56 -8.97
N GLN A 157 17.79 3.01 -7.96
CA GLN A 157 17.68 1.59 -7.61
C GLN A 157 16.28 1.21 -7.14
N GLU A 158 15.66 2.04 -6.28
CA GLU A 158 14.31 1.83 -5.77
C GLU A 158 13.25 1.93 -6.88
N ALA A 159 13.35 2.95 -7.74
CA ALA A 159 12.43 3.19 -8.85
C ALA A 159 12.45 2.04 -9.88
N LYS A 160 13.62 1.46 -10.15
CA LYS A 160 13.75 0.31 -11.07
C LYS A 160 13.02 -0.93 -10.54
N SER A 161 13.07 -1.19 -9.23
CA SER A 161 12.35 -2.32 -8.61
C SER A 161 10.83 -2.12 -8.69
N SER A 162 10.35 -0.89 -8.53
CA SER A 162 8.91 -0.58 -8.57
C SER A 162 8.29 -0.73 -9.97
N ARG A 163 9.00 -0.32 -11.04
CA ARG A 163 8.47 -0.32 -12.42
C ARG A 163 8.18 -1.71 -13.00
N ILE A 164 8.95 -2.73 -12.59
CA ILE A 164 8.74 -4.12 -13.04
C ILE A 164 7.39 -4.67 -12.55
N MET A 165 6.83 -4.10 -11.47
CA MET A 165 5.57 -4.55 -10.88
C MET A 165 4.33 -3.90 -11.50
N ASP A 166 4.45 -2.66 -12.02
CA ASP A 166 3.32 -1.93 -12.61
C ASP A 166 2.95 -2.43 -14.01
N SER A 167 3.88 -3.05 -14.74
CA SER A 167 3.62 -3.63 -16.08
C SER A 167 2.64 -4.81 -16.10
N PHE A 168 2.25 -5.33 -14.93
CA PHE A 168 1.31 -6.45 -14.82
C PHE A 168 -0.13 -6.04 -14.49
N LYS A 169 -0.40 -4.76 -14.21
CA LYS A 169 -1.72 -4.28 -13.75
C LYS A 169 -2.78 -4.14 -14.87
N ASN A 170 -2.38 -4.24 -16.15
CA ASN A 170 -3.23 -3.88 -17.29
C ASN A 170 -3.79 -5.06 -18.10
N LEU A 171 -3.96 -6.23 -17.50
CA LEU A 171 -4.43 -7.41 -18.22
C LEU A 171 -5.91 -7.69 -17.94
N VAL A 172 -6.71 -7.40 -18.97
CA VAL A 172 -8.11 -7.80 -19.25
C VAL A 172 -9.21 -6.88 -18.67
N PRO A 173 -9.78 -5.96 -19.48
CA PRO A 173 -11.03 -5.29 -19.13
C PRO A 173 -12.20 -6.30 -19.20
N GLN A 174 -13.02 -6.33 -18.15
CA GLN A 174 -14.20 -7.18 -18.07
C GLN A 174 -15.44 -6.43 -18.59
N GLN A 175 -16.30 -7.14 -19.33
CA GLN A 175 -17.61 -6.67 -19.77
C GLN A 175 -18.70 -7.46 -19.04
N ALA A 176 -19.87 -6.84 -18.87
CA ALA A 176 -21.03 -7.43 -18.22
C ALA A 176 -22.29 -7.21 -19.06
N ILE A 177 -23.19 -8.19 -19.07
CA ILE A 177 -24.49 -8.10 -19.76
C ILE A 177 -25.52 -7.60 -18.74
N VAL A 178 -26.09 -6.42 -18.99
CA VAL A 178 -27.07 -5.76 -18.13
C VAL A 178 -28.42 -5.64 -18.83
N ILE A 179 -29.49 -5.58 -18.05
CA ILE A 179 -30.84 -5.25 -18.52
C ILE A 179 -31.15 -3.81 -18.09
N ARG A 180 -31.31 -2.90 -19.06
CA ARG A 180 -31.66 -1.50 -18.84
C ARG A 180 -32.73 -1.07 -19.84
N ASN A 181 -33.78 -0.39 -19.40
CA ASN A 181 -34.97 -0.06 -20.21
C ASN A 181 -35.60 -1.26 -20.95
N GLY A 182 -35.50 -2.48 -20.40
CA GLY A 182 -36.01 -3.71 -21.00
C GLY A 182 -35.11 -4.31 -22.09
N GLU A 183 -33.97 -3.69 -22.40
CA GLU A 183 -33.02 -4.18 -23.39
C GLU A 183 -31.77 -4.76 -22.73
N ARG A 184 -31.27 -5.88 -23.28
CA ARG A 184 -29.98 -6.46 -22.90
C ARG A 184 -28.85 -5.71 -23.58
N LYS A 185 -27.94 -5.12 -22.81
CA LYS A 185 -26.78 -4.37 -23.30
C LYS A 185 -25.49 -4.93 -22.69
N SER A 186 -24.43 -5.00 -23.49
CA SER A 186 -23.08 -5.26 -22.96
C SER A 186 -22.45 -3.93 -22.55
N VAL A 187 -22.09 -3.79 -21.29
CA VAL A 187 -21.43 -2.60 -20.72
C VAL A 187 -20.11 -3.01 -20.08
N ARG A 188 -19.21 -2.04 -19.88
CA ARG A 188 -17.98 -2.29 -19.13
C ARG A 188 -18.35 -2.58 -17.68
N SER A 189 -17.63 -3.49 -17.02
CA SER A 189 -17.88 -3.80 -15.61
C SER A 189 -17.78 -2.57 -14.71
N GLU A 190 -16.95 -1.57 -15.08
CA GLU A 190 -16.80 -0.28 -14.39
C GLU A 190 -18.07 0.59 -14.40
N GLU A 191 -18.96 0.40 -15.38
CA GLU A 191 -20.19 1.18 -15.57
C GLU A 191 -21.41 0.56 -14.86
N LEU A 192 -21.21 -0.56 -14.15
CA LEU A 192 -22.26 -1.18 -13.34
C LEU A 192 -22.57 -0.34 -12.12
N VAL A 193 -23.85 -0.21 -11.81
CA VAL A 193 -24.35 0.51 -10.63
C VAL A 193 -25.19 -0.40 -9.74
N VAL A 194 -25.34 0.00 -8.48
CA VAL A 194 -26.23 -0.69 -7.54
C VAL A 194 -27.67 -0.60 -8.06
N GLY A 195 -28.38 -1.74 -8.06
CA GLY A 195 -29.70 -1.90 -8.64
C GLY A 195 -29.72 -2.40 -10.09
N ASP A 196 -28.59 -2.44 -10.81
CA ASP A 196 -28.58 -3.04 -12.14
C ASP A 196 -28.96 -4.51 -12.08
N ILE A 197 -29.74 -4.98 -13.05
CA ILE A 197 -29.98 -6.41 -13.25
C ILE A 197 -29.00 -6.92 -14.28
N ILE A 198 -28.24 -7.94 -13.90
CA ILE A 198 -27.22 -8.55 -14.74
C ILE A 198 -27.55 -10.01 -15.03
N ASP A 199 -27.22 -10.42 -16.24
CA ASP A 199 -27.25 -11.83 -16.64
C ASP A 199 -25.83 -12.37 -16.63
N ILE A 200 -25.65 -13.53 -16.00
CA ILE A 200 -24.39 -14.24 -15.91
C ILE A 200 -24.59 -15.62 -16.51
N LYS A 201 -23.68 -16.00 -17.40
CA LYS A 201 -23.62 -17.34 -17.99
C LYS A 201 -22.33 -18.03 -17.59
N PHE A 202 -22.32 -19.34 -17.80
CA PHE A 202 -21.11 -20.15 -17.75
C PHE A 202 -19.92 -19.48 -18.47
N GLY A 203 -18.77 -19.45 -17.80
CA GLY A 203 -17.53 -18.89 -18.31
C GLY A 203 -17.30 -17.41 -17.96
N ASP A 204 -18.33 -16.71 -17.48
CA ASP A 204 -18.21 -15.31 -17.09
C ASP A 204 -17.68 -15.17 -15.64
N ARG A 205 -16.95 -14.09 -15.38
CA ARG A 205 -16.66 -13.64 -14.01
C ARG A 205 -17.80 -12.78 -13.50
N VAL A 206 -18.18 -12.99 -12.25
CA VAL A 206 -19.20 -12.18 -11.59
C VAL A 206 -18.67 -10.76 -11.40
N PRO A 207 -19.28 -9.74 -12.03
CA PRO A 207 -18.67 -8.41 -12.19
C PRO A 207 -18.93 -7.46 -11.01
N ALA A 208 -19.81 -7.82 -10.07
CA ALA A 208 -20.13 -7.08 -8.85
C ALA A 208 -20.77 -8.04 -7.83
N ASP A 209 -20.95 -7.64 -6.57
CA ASP A 209 -21.73 -8.47 -5.64
C ASP A 209 -23.20 -8.38 -6.01
N ILE A 210 -23.83 -9.54 -6.18
CA ILE A 210 -25.21 -9.66 -6.64
C ILE A 210 -26.06 -10.54 -5.74
N ARG A 211 -27.35 -10.22 -5.72
CA ARG A 211 -28.42 -11.03 -5.14
C ARG A 211 -29.15 -11.76 -6.27
N ILE A 212 -29.16 -13.08 -6.20
CA ILE A 212 -29.70 -13.96 -7.25
C ILE A 212 -31.23 -13.83 -7.31
N LEU A 213 -31.76 -13.45 -8.47
CA LEU A 213 -33.19 -13.38 -8.75
C LEU A 213 -33.70 -14.69 -9.37
N GLU A 214 -32.95 -15.20 -10.36
CA GLU A 214 -33.24 -16.44 -11.08
C GLU A 214 -31.94 -17.22 -11.27
N ALA A 215 -31.97 -18.55 -11.11
CA ALA A 215 -30.81 -19.41 -11.33
C ALA A 215 -31.23 -20.75 -11.92
N ASN A 216 -30.58 -21.14 -13.01
CA ASN A 216 -30.80 -22.40 -13.72
C ASN A 216 -29.49 -23.20 -13.69
N GLY A 217 -29.39 -24.14 -12.74
CA GLY A 217 -28.18 -24.95 -12.55
C GLY A 217 -26.92 -24.11 -12.28
N PHE A 218 -27.08 -22.88 -11.78
CA PHE A 218 -25.98 -21.93 -11.64
C PHE A 218 -25.05 -22.35 -10.51
N LYS A 219 -23.76 -22.50 -10.82
CA LYS A 219 -22.70 -22.79 -9.85
C LYS A 219 -21.56 -21.80 -10.01
N VAL A 220 -20.99 -21.38 -8.89
CA VAL A 220 -19.86 -20.46 -8.86
C VAL A 220 -18.69 -21.04 -8.09
N ASP A 221 -17.48 -20.76 -8.56
CA ASP A 221 -16.23 -21.00 -7.85
C ASP A 221 -15.91 -19.80 -6.95
N ASN A 222 -15.92 -20.07 -5.64
CA ASN A 222 -15.66 -19.10 -4.59
C ASN A 222 -14.20 -19.12 -4.09
N SER A 223 -13.28 -19.82 -4.78
CA SER A 223 -11.87 -19.94 -4.40
C SER A 223 -11.18 -18.59 -4.16
N SER A 224 -11.60 -17.53 -4.85
CA SER A 224 -11.07 -16.17 -4.62
C SER A 224 -11.41 -15.59 -3.24
N LEU A 225 -12.44 -16.11 -2.56
CA LEU A 225 -12.90 -15.66 -1.24
C LEU A 225 -12.63 -16.70 -0.14
N THR A 226 -12.81 -17.99 -0.44
CA THR A 226 -12.72 -19.08 0.55
C THR A 226 -11.44 -19.91 0.42
N GLY A 227 -10.71 -19.80 -0.69
CA GLY A 227 -9.59 -20.68 -1.02
C GLY A 227 -10.01 -22.07 -1.52
N GLU A 228 -11.30 -22.42 -1.50
CA GLU A 228 -11.78 -23.73 -1.95
C GLU A 228 -12.41 -23.64 -3.34
N SER A 229 -11.95 -24.49 -4.26
CA SER A 229 -12.39 -24.51 -5.68
C SER A 229 -13.64 -25.37 -5.93
N GLU A 230 -14.26 -25.94 -4.90
CA GLU A 230 -15.49 -26.73 -5.07
C GLU A 230 -16.66 -25.84 -5.54
N PRO A 231 -17.27 -26.12 -6.70
CA PRO A 231 -18.36 -25.30 -7.24
C PRO A 231 -19.57 -25.25 -6.30
N GLN A 232 -19.93 -24.05 -5.86
CA GLN A 232 -21.06 -23.83 -4.97
C GLN A 232 -22.32 -23.47 -5.74
N ILE A 233 -23.41 -24.21 -5.47
CA ILE A 233 -24.72 -23.98 -6.09
C ILE A 233 -25.31 -22.65 -5.62
N ARG A 234 -25.90 -21.90 -6.56
CA ARG A 234 -26.57 -20.63 -6.30
C ARG A 234 -28.05 -20.74 -6.62
N ILE A 235 -28.89 -20.25 -5.71
CA ILE A 235 -30.36 -20.31 -5.81
C ILE A 235 -30.98 -18.97 -5.45
N LYS A 236 -32.27 -18.78 -5.72
CA LYS A 236 -32.96 -17.52 -5.39
C LYS A 236 -33.23 -17.35 -3.89
N ASP A 237 -33.48 -18.44 -3.15
CA ASP A 237 -33.98 -18.40 -1.78
C ASP A 237 -32.84 -18.38 -0.76
N MET A 238 -33.03 -17.68 0.36
CA MET A 238 -32.05 -17.63 1.45
C MET A 238 -31.84 -19.02 2.07
N THR A 239 -30.58 -19.39 2.31
CA THR A 239 -30.24 -20.69 2.92
C THR A 239 -29.50 -20.58 4.25
N HIS A 240 -28.87 -19.44 4.52
CA HIS A 240 -28.06 -19.25 5.72
C HIS A 240 -28.05 -17.80 6.18
N GLU A 241 -27.88 -17.58 7.48
CA GLU A 241 -27.81 -16.24 8.07
C GLU A 241 -26.55 -15.48 7.69
N ASN A 242 -25.41 -16.19 7.62
CA ASN A 242 -24.14 -15.64 7.16
C ASN A 242 -24.20 -15.34 5.64
N PRO A 243 -23.97 -14.09 5.21
CA PRO A 243 -23.95 -13.72 3.79
C PRO A 243 -22.95 -14.53 2.96
N LEU A 244 -21.81 -14.94 3.53
CA LEU A 244 -20.79 -15.69 2.76
C LEU A 244 -21.20 -17.14 2.46
N GLU A 245 -22.07 -17.71 3.30
CA GLU A 245 -22.52 -19.10 3.21
C GLU A 245 -23.87 -19.25 2.51
N THR A 246 -24.69 -18.19 2.49
CA THR A 246 -25.97 -18.25 1.80
C THR A 246 -25.78 -18.45 0.30
N LYS A 247 -26.65 -19.27 -0.31
CA LYS A 247 -26.58 -19.62 -1.73
C LYS A 247 -27.21 -18.56 -2.64
N ASN A 248 -27.79 -17.52 -2.07
CA ASN A 248 -28.59 -16.54 -2.78
C ASN A 248 -27.84 -15.24 -3.11
N LEU A 249 -26.54 -15.21 -2.81
CA LEU A 249 -25.58 -14.19 -3.20
C LEU A 249 -24.50 -14.78 -4.12
N ALA A 250 -24.00 -13.98 -5.05
CA ALA A 250 -22.74 -14.24 -5.75
C ALA A 250 -21.86 -12.99 -5.68
N PHE A 251 -20.54 -13.18 -5.65
CA PHE A 251 -19.62 -12.11 -5.25
C PHE A 251 -18.68 -11.69 -6.38
N LEU A 252 -18.23 -10.44 -6.33
CA LEU A 252 -17.23 -9.89 -7.25
C LEU A 252 -16.02 -10.82 -7.35
N SER A 253 -15.55 -11.06 -8.59
CA SER A 253 -14.37 -11.89 -8.91
C SER A 253 -14.55 -13.42 -8.78
N THR A 254 -15.72 -13.90 -8.34
CA THR A 254 -16.07 -15.34 -8.42
C THR A 254 -16.33 -15.74 -9.87
N PHE A 255 -16.12 -17.03 -10.20
CA PHE A 255 -16.20 -17.53 -11.58
C PHE A 255 -17.44 -18.41 -11.77
N ALA A 256 -18.23 -18.17 -12.83
CA ALA A 256 -19.38 -18.99 -13.16
C ALA A 256 -18.94 -20.31 -13.82
N VAL A 257 -19.07 -21.41 -13.07
CA VAL A 257 -18.60 -22.75 -13.48
C VAL A 257 -19.66 -23.50 -14.27
N GLU A 258 -20.94 -23.28 -13.99
CA GLU A 258 -22.04 -23.94 -14.71
C GLU A 258 -23.30 -23.08 -14.68
N GLY A 259 -24.21 -23.31 -15.64
CA GLY A 259 -25.55 -22.75 -15.66
C GLY A 259 -25.63 -21.26 -16.03
N THR A 260 -26.79 -20.68 -15.76
CA THR A 260 -27.07 -19.26 -15.97
C THR A 260 -27.82 -18.68 -14.78
N ALA A 261 -27.53 -17.44 -14.43
CA ALA A 261 -28.29 -16.72 -13.41
C ALA A 261 -28.56 -15.28 -13.83
N LYS A 262 -29.64 -14.75 -13.27
CA LYS A 262 -29.98 -13.33 -13.29
C LYS A 262 -29.91 -12.82 -11.86
N GLY A 263 -29.23 -11.70 -11.64
CA GLY A 263 -29.07 -11.12 -10.32
C GLY A 263 -29.15 -9.60 -10.32
N ILE A 264 -29.56 -9.02 -9.20
CA ILE A 264 -29.51 -7.58 -8.97
C ILE A 264 -28.19 -7.22 -8.27
N VAL A 265 -27.53 -6.16 -8.71
CA VAL A 265 -26.30 -5.65 -8.11
C VAL A 265 -26.62 -5.00 -6.77
N ILE A 266 -26.07 -5.55 -5.70
CA ILE A 266 -26.24 -5.03 -4.34
C ILE A 266 -25.06 -4.15 -3.92
N ARG A 267 -23.84 -4.46 -4.39
CA ARG A 267 -22.63 -3.68 -4.06
C ARG A 267 -21.64 -3.65 -5.23
N THR A 268 -20.99 -2.50 -5.37
CA THR A 268 -20.00 -2.21 -6.41
C THR A 268 -18.67 -1.74 -5.82
N GLY A 269 -17.58 -2.00 -6.55
CA GLY A 269 -16.23 -1.50 -6.27
C GLY A 269 -15.75 -1.84 -4.87
N ASP A 270 -15.24 -0.83 -4.16
CA ASP A 270 -14.70 -0.94 -2.81
C ASP A 270 -15.70 -1.45 -1.74
N ARG A 271 -17.01 -1.33 -2.00
CA ARG A 271 -18.07 -1.81 -1.08
C ARG A 271 -18.32 -3.31 -1.18
N SER A 272 -17.91 -3.93 -2.28
CA SER A 272 -18.05 -5.39 -2.47
C SER A 272 -17.25 -6.17 -1.41
N ALA A 273 -17.55 -7.45 -1.23
CA ALA A 273 -16.82 -8.31 -0.31
C ALA A 273 -15.31 -8.36 -0.64
N MET A 274 -14.99 -8.58 -1.93
CA MET A 274 -13.61 -8.57 -2.40
C MET A 274 -12.99 -7.17 -2.33
N GLY A 275 -13.76 -6.11 -2.54
CA GLY A 275 -13.31 -4.73 -2.39
C GLY A 275 -12.93 -4.36 -0.96
N ARG A 276 -13.69 -4.83 0.04
CA ARG A 276 -13.32 -4.67 1.46
C ARG A 276 -12.04 -5.42 1.78
N ILE A 277 -11.86 -6.64 1.28
CA ILE A 277 -10.63 -7.44 1.45
C ILE A 277 -9.44 -6.73 0.79
N ALA A 278 -9.59 -6.22 -0.43
CA ALA A 278 -8.54 -5.48 -1.14
C ALA A 278 -8.17 -4.17 -0.42
N ASN A 279 -9.14 -3.46 0.15
CA ASN A 279 -8.90 -2.25 0.94
C ASN A 279 -8.28 -2.55 2.30
N LEU A 280 -8.60 -3.67 2.94
CA LEU A 280 -7.87 -4.15 4.12
C LEU A 280 -6.42 -4.43 3.76
N ALA A 281 -6.18 -5.21 2.72
CA ALA A 281 -4.84 -5.61 2.29
C ALA A 281 -3.96 -4.40 1.91
N SER A 282 -4.53 -3.41 1.21
CA SER A 282 -3.80 -2.20 0.82
C SER A 282 -3.75 -1.13 1.92
N GLY A 283 -4.70 -1.14 2.86
CA GLY A 283 -4.77 -0.22 3.98
C GLY A 283 -3.82 -0.57 5.13
N LEU A 284 -3.36 -1.82 5.20
CA LEU A 284 -2.28 -2.23 6.08
C LEU A 284 -0.98 -1.51 5.70
N SER A 285 -0.43 -0.76 6.65
CA SER A 285 0.87 -0.13 6.48
C SER A 285 1.93 -1.21 6.22
N THR A 286 2.77 -1.01 5.20
CA THR A 286 4.00 -1.78 5.05
C THR A 286 4.83 -1.61 6.33
N SER A 287 4.97 -2.69 7.07
CA SER A 287 5.86 -2.74 8.23
C SER A 287 7.31 -2.69 7.75
N GLU A 288 8.18 -2.13 8.58
CA GLU A 288 9.62 -2.15 8.31
C GLU A 288 10.13 -3.60 8.34
N THR A 289 10.91 -3.97 7.33
CA THR A 289 11.54 -5.28 7.23
C THR A 289 12.59 -5.48 8.32
N PRO A 290 12.92 -6.72 8.72
CA PRO A 290 13.95 -6.97 9.72
C PRO A 290 15.30 -6.35 9.32
N ILE A 291 15.75 -6.57 8.08
CA ILE A 291 16.97 -5.91 7.56
C ILE A 291 16.92 -4.37 7.63
N SER A 292 15.76 -3.74 7.35
CA SER A 292 15.63 -2.29 7.45
C SER A 292 15.75 -1.80 8.90
N LYS A 293 15.19 -2.54 9.86
CA LYS A 293 15.33 -2.25 11.30
C LYS A 293 16.78 -2.41 11.77
N GLU A 294 17.47 -3.46 11.33
CA GLU A 294 18.88 -3.68 11.68
C GLU A 294 19.78 -2.58 11.08
N ILE A 295 19.53 -2.15 9.83
CA ILE A 295 20.23 -1.01 9.23
C ILE A 295 19.97 0.27 10.02
N ALA A 296 18.73 0.52 10.44
CA ALA A 296 18.40 1.68 11.26
C ALA A 296 19.09 1.64 12.63
N HIS A 297 19.08 0.49 13.30
CA HIS A 297 19.76 0.28 14.57
C HIS A 297 21.27 0.50 14.45
N PHE A 298 21.89 -0.10 13.43
CA PHE A 298 23.30 0.11 13.10
C PHE A 298 23.61 1.59 12.83
N THR A 299 22.77 2.25 12.03
CA THR A 299 22.91 3.69 11.71
C THR A 299 22.86 4.54 12.97
N HIS A 300 21.97 4.24 13.92
CA HIS A 300 21.87 4.95 15.20
C HIS A 300 23.10 4.75 16.08
N ILE A 301 23.66 3.54 16.14
CA ILE A 301 24.89 3.27 16.91
C ILE A 301 26.06 4.07 16.32
N ILE A 302 26.31 3.95 15.01
CA ILE A 302 27.42 4.65 14.34
C ILE A 302 27.25 6.17 14.45
N THR A 303 26.03 6.67 14.25
CA THR A 303 25.72 8.10 14.43
C THR A 303 26.01 8.55 15.87
N GLY A 304 25.62 7.75 16.86
CA GLY A 304 25.90 8.03 18.27
C GLY A 304 27.40 8.11 18.57
N VAL A 305 28.18 7.15 18.05
CA VAL A 305 29.65 7.15 18.18
C VAL A 305 30.29 8.34 17.46
N ALA A 306 29.85 8.63 16.23
CA ALA A 306 30.36 9.74 15.43
C ALA A 306 30.12 11.10 16.11
N ILE A 307 28.92 11.31 16.67
CA ILE A 307 28.59 12.53 17.42
C ILE A 307 29.38 12.59 18.73
N PHE A 308 29.50 11.48 19.46
CA PHE A 308 30.26 11.43 20.71
C PHE A 308 31.73 11.78 20.49
N LEU A 309 32.38 11.15 19.51
CA LEU A 309 33.76 11.44 19.14
C LEU A 309 33.89 12.87 18.62
N GLY A 310 32.98 13.30 17.74
CA GLY A 310 32.96 14.64 17.19
C GLY A 310 32.92 15.72 18.28
N ILE A 311 31.96 15.64 19.21
CA ILE A 311 31.80 16.60 20.31
C ILE A 311 32.99 16.53 21.27
N SER A 312 33.49 15.33 21.58
CA SER A 312 34.64 15.18 22.47
C SER A 312 35.88 15.87 21.90
N PHE A 313 36.16 15.67 20.61
CA PHE A 313 37.29 16.31 19.93
C PHE A 313 37.07 17.80 19.70
N PHE A 314 35.82 18.25 19.52
CA PHE A 314 35.49 19.67 19.51
C PHE A 314 35.87 20.34 20.84
N ILE A 315 35.47 19.74 21.98
CA ILE A 315 35.81 20.26 23.32
C ILE A 315 37.33 20.26 23.54
N ILE A 316 38.02 19.17 23.18
CA ILE A 316 39.48 19.09 23.26
C ILE A 316 40.13 20.18 22.38
N GLY A 317 39.60 20.41 21.18
CA GLY A 317 40.08 21.45 20.27
C GLY A 317 40.02 22.84 20.89
N ILE A 318 38.91 23.17 21.56
CA ILE A 318 38.77 24.43 22.30
C ILE A 318 39.76 24.50 23.47
N ILE A 319 39.95 23.41 24.22
CA ILE A 319 40.91 23.37 25.35
C ILE A 319 42.36 23.57 24.88
N LEU A 320 42.72 23.04 23.70
CA LEU A 320 44.03 23.19 23.09
C LEU A 320 44.26 24.59 22.46
N GLY A 321 43.25 25.45 22.45
CA GLY A 321 43.35 26.82 21.94
C GLY A 321 43.13 26.95 20.43
N TYR A 322 42.53 25.96 19.76
CA TYR A 322 42.10 26.12 18.36
C TYR A 322 40.96 27.14 18.25
N SER A 323 40.86 27.80 17.10
CA SER A 323 39.73 28.68 16.83
C SER A 323 38.42 27.88 16.82
N ILE A 324 37.31 28.52 17.17
CA ILE A 324 35.98 27.86 17.14
C ILE A 324 35.68 27.32 15.74
N ILE A 325 36.12 28.03 14.71
CA ILE A 325 35.94 27.65 13.30
C ILE A 325 36.72 26.37 12.99
N ASP A 326 38.00 26.30 13.38
CA ASP A 326 38.83 25.10 13.18
C ASP A 326 38.29 23.91 13.98
N ALA A 327 37.84 24.14 15.21
CA ALA A 327 37.22 23.11 16.03
C ALA A 327 35.94 22.55 15.39
N VAL A 328 35.09 23.42 14.79
CA VAL A 328 33.90 22.98 14.03
C VAL A 328 34.29 22.20 12.78
N ILE A 329 35.37 22.59 12.08
CA ILE A 329 35.86 21.84 10.91
C ILE A 329 36.35 20.44 11.32
N PHE A 330 37.08 20.33 12.42
CA PHE A 330 37.49 19.02 12.97
C PHE A 330 36.29 18.17 13.38
N LEU A 331 35.29 18.76 14.03
CA LEU A 331 34.03 18.09 14.37
C LEU A 331 33.38 17.47 13.12
N ILE A 332 33.24 18.24 12.05
CA ILE A 332 32.64 17.77 10.79
C ILE A 332 33.51 16.68 10.16
N GLY A 333 34.82 16.88 10.10
CA GLY A 333 35.76 15.89 9.56
C GLY A 333 35.68 14.55 10.28
N ILE A 334 35.57 14.56 11.61
CA ILE A 334 35.39 13.34 12.41
C ILE A 334 34.03 12.69 12.16
N ILE A 335 32.96 13.48 12.06
CA ILE A 335 31.63 12.93 11.77
C ILE A 335 31.62 12.27 10.39
N VAL A 336 32.10 12.97 9.36
CA VAL A 336 32.17 12.46 7.98
C VAL A 336 33.04 11.21 7.90
N ALA A 337 34.22 11.20 8.54
CA ALA A 337 35.11 10.04 8.54
C ALA A 337 34.50 8.77 9.18
N ASN A 338 33.49 8.93 10.04
CA ASN A 338 32.78 7.81 10.67
C ASN A 338 31.52 7.38 9.90
N VAL A 339 31.10 8.12 8.88
CA VAL A 339 29.94 7.74 8.05
C VAL A 339 30.40 6.68 7.05
N PRO A 340 29.80 5.47 7.03
CA PRO A 340 30.16 4.45 6.05
C PRO A 340 29.36 4.66 4.76
N GLU A 341 29.82 5.54 3.87
CA GLU A 341 29.09 5.90 2.64
C GLU A 341 28.86 4.70 1.71
N GLY A 342 29.75 3.70 1.76
CA GLY A 342 29.65 2.47 0.97
C GLY A 342 28.67 1.42 1.51
N LEU A 343 28.16 1.57 2.74
CA LEU A 343 27.37 0.51 3.39
C LEU A 343 26.06 0.22 2.64
N LEU A 344 25.28 1.25 2.32
CA LEU A 344 23.99 1.04 1.66
C LEU A 344 24.15 0.43 0.26
N ALA A 345 25.19 0.83 -0.47
CA ALA A 345 25.48 0.28 -1.79
C ALA A 345 25.93 -1.20 -1.70
N THR A 346 26.78 -1.53 -0.74
CA THR A 346 27.26 -2.91 -0.54
C THR A 346 26.15 -3.85 -0.07
N VAL A 347 25.31 -3.42 0.87
CA VAL A 347 24.13 -4.19 1.32
C VAL A 347 23.18 -4.45 0.15
N THR A 348 22.84 -3.43 -0.63
CA THR A 348 21.95 -3.60 -1.79
C THR A 348 22.57 -4.52 -2.85
N ALA A 349 23.87 -4.41 -3.11
CA ALA A 349 24.57 -5.30 -4.03
C ALA A 349 24.54 -6.77 -3.55
N CYS A 350 24.78 -7.01 -2.26
CA CYS A 350 24.69 -8.34 -1.64
C CYS A 350 23.28 -8.93 -1.75
N LEU A 351 22.24 -8.14 -1.46
CA LEU A 351 20.84 -8.56 -1.61
C LEU A 351 20.49 -8.86 -3.07
N ALA A 352 20.93 -8.02 -4.02
CA ALA A 352 20.70 -8.23 -5.44
C ALA A 352 21.37 -9.50 -5.98
N LEU A 353 22.61 -9.78 -5.57
CA LEU A 353 23.31 -11.02 -5.92
C LEU A 353 22.58 -12.26 -5.36
N THR A 354 22.06 -12.15 -4.14
CA THR A 354 21.30 -13.24 -3.50
C THR A 354 19.95 -13.45 -4.17
N ALA A 355 19.23 -12.37 -4.50
CA ALA A 355 17.99 -12.44 -5.27
C ALA A 355 18.21 -13.06 -6.66
N LYS A 356 19.31 -12.72 -7.33
CA LYS A 356 19.70 -13.36 -8.61
C LYS A 356 19.95 -14.86 -8.45
N ARG A 357 20.57 -15.30 -7.35
CA ARG A 357 20.77 -16.74 -7.06
C ARG A 357 19.46 -17.46 -6.79
N MET A 358 18.50 -16.83 -6.09
CA MET A 358 17.17 -17.39 -5.85
C MET A 358 16.33 -17.48 -7.13
N ALA A 359 16.40 -16.46 -8.00
CA ALA A 359 15.72 -16.46 -9.29
C ALA A 359 16.17 -17.62 -10.19
N LYS A 360 17.46 -18.01 -10.15
CA LYS A 360 17.97 -19.21 -10.84
C LYS A 360 17.34 -20.52 -10.36
N LYS A 361 16.70 -20.53 -9.19
CA LYS A 361 15.95 -21.67 -8.62
C LYS A 361 14.44 -21.46 -8.70
N ASN A 362 13.95 -20.68 -9.67
CA ASN A 362 12.53 -20.35 -9.87
C ASN A 362 11.86 -19.63 -8.69
N CYS A 363 12.63 -19.05 -7.76
CA CYS A 363 12.10 -18.20 -6.69
C CYS A 363 12.29 -16.73 -7.05
N LEU A 364 11.21 -16.10 -7.55
CA LEU A 364 11.21 -14.69 -7.94
C LEU A 364 10.98 -13.78 -6.74
N ILE A 365 11.83 -12.78 -6.59
CA ILE A 365 11.78 -11.81 -5.48
C ILE A 365 11.38 -10.45 -6.01
N LYS A 366 10.29 -9.89 -5.48
CA LYS A 366 9.76 -8.57 -5.87
C LYS A 366 10.36 -7.42 -5.06
N ASN A 367 10.75 -7.67 -3.82
CA ASN A 367 11.41 -6.71 -2.92
C ASN A 367 12.73 -7.32 -2.44
N LEU A 368 13.86 -6.65 -2.69
CA LEU A 368 15.20 -7.15 -2.34
C LEU A 368 15.36 -7.44 -0.84
N GLU A 369 14.69 -6.66 0.02
CA GLU A 369 14.73 -6.86 1.47
C GLU A 369 14.06 -8.17 1.90
N ALA A 370 13.12 -8.70 1.10
CA ALA A 370 12.40 -9.94 1.40
C ALA A 370 13.31 -11.19 1.41
N VAL A 371 14.49 -11.11 0.79
CA VAL A 371 15.52 -12.18 0.83
C VAL A 371 15.90 -12.51 2.26
N GLU A 372 16.15 -11.48 3.08
CA GLU A 372 16.58 -11.64 4.46
C GLU A 372 15.40 -11.98 5.38
N THR A 373 14.24 -11.36 5.13
CA THR A 373 13.00 -11.65 5.88
C THR A 373 12.69 -13.15 5.92
N LEU A 374 12.89 -13.87 4.80
CA LEU A 374 12.67 -15.32 4.75
C LEU A 374 13.64 -16.09 5.67
N GLY A 375 14.89 -15.63 5.80
CA GLY A 375 15.88 -16.22 6.70
C GLY A 375 15.59 -15.95 8.18
N SER A 376 15.00 -14.79 8.48
CA SER A 376 14.62 -14.37 9.83
C SER A 376 13.18 -14.76 10.23
N THR A 377 12.50 -15.55 9.40
CA THR A 377 11.12 -15.98 9.65
C THR A 377 11.09 -17.05 10.75
N SER A 378 10.34 -16.81 11.83
CA SER A 378 10.13 -17.76 12.92
C SER A 378 8.84 -18.57 12.80
N THR A 379 7.84 -18.06 12.07
CA THR A 379 6.53 -18.68 11.88
C THR A 379 6.12 -18.59 10.42
N ILE A 380 5.76 -19.71 9.81
CA ILE A 380 5.21 -19.78 8.46
C ILE A 380 3.70 -20.00 8.56
N CYS A 381 2.92 -19.00 8.15
CA CYS A 381 1.48 -19.15 7.95
C CYS A 381 1.24 -19.55 6.50
N SER A 382 0.94 -20.83 6.27
CA SER A 382 0.68 -21.34 4.92
C SER A 382 -0.81 -21.51 4.69
N ASP A 383 -1.27 -21.12 3.50
CA ASP A 383 -2.56 -21.57 2.98
C ASP A 383 -2.51 -23.07 2.66
N LYS A 384 -3.65 -23.75 2.67
CA LYS A 384 -3.77 -25.18 2.33
C LYS A 384 -3.92 -25.36 0.82
N THR A 385 -4.96 -24.78 0.25
CA THR A 385 -5.39 -25.08 -1.12
C THR A 385 -4.51 -24.35 -2.12
N GLY A 386 -3.88 -25.07 -3.05
CA GLY A 386 -2.98 -24.48 -4.05
C GLY A 386 -1.62 -23.99 -3.52
N THR A 387 -1.37 -24.11 -2.21
CA THR A 387 -0.06 -23.83 -1.59
C THR A 387 0.58 -25.10 -1.03
N LEU A 388 -0.09 -25.80 -0.11
CA LEU A 388 0.37 -27.11 0.38
C LEU A 388 -0.13 -28.27 -0.49
N THR A 389 -1.33 -28.11 -1.05
CA THR A 389 -1.96 -29.08 -1.95
C THR A 389 -1.86 -28.61 -3.39
N GLN A 390 -1.90 -29.55 -4.35
CA GLN A 390 -1.84 -29.27 -5.79
C GLN A 390 -3.12 -28.61 -6.35
N ASN A 391 -4.13 -28.33 -5.51
CA ASN A 391 -5.47 -27.88 -5.92
C ASN A 391 -6.09 -28.76 -7.03
N ARG A 392 -5.89 -30.09 -6.93
CA ARG A 392 -6.40 -31.07 -7.87
C ARG A 392 -6.95 -32.28 -7.11
N MET A 393 -8.22 -32.60 -7.36
CA MET A 393 -8.81 -33.82 -6.81
C MET A 393 -8.13 -35.05 -7.40
N THR A 394 -7.56 -35.87 -6.52
CA THR A 394 -6.80 -37.08 -6.87
C THR A 394 -7.30 -38.22 -5.99
N VAL A 395 -7.58 -39.37 -6.60
CA VAL A 395 -7.99 -40.57 -5.85
C VAL A 395 -6.81 -41.00 -4.98
N ALA A 396 -7.00 -41.05 -3.67
CA ALA A 396 -5.95 -41.42 -2.71
C ALA A 396 -6.12 -42.84 -2.15
N HIS A 397 -7.36 -43.31 -2.03
CA HIS A 397 -7.67 -44.61 -1.44
C HIS A 397 -8.76 -45.31 -2.23
N MET A 398 -8.63 -46.63 -2.37
CA MET A 398 -9.63 -47.53 -2.94
C MET A 398 -9.97 -48.59 -1.90
N TRP A 399 -11.25 -48.94 -1.79
CA TRP A 399 -11.70 -50.01 -0.91
C TRP A 399 -12.29 -51.15 -1.73
N PHE A 400 -11.62 -52.30 -1.71
CA PHE A 400 -12.08 -53.53 -2.34
C PHE A 400 -11.54 -54.75 -1.58
N ASP A 401 -12.20 -55.89 -1.70
CA ASP A 401 -11.84 -57.14 -1.00
C ASP A 401 -11.61 -56.97 0.51
N THR A 402 -12.43 -56.11 1.16
CA THR A 402 -12.32 -55.75 2.58
C THR A 402 -10.97 -55.13 2.99
N ARG A 403 -10.22 -54.58 2.02
CA ARG A 403 -8.93 -53.91 2.22
C ARG A 403 -8.97 -52.48 1.69
N ILE A 404 -8.24 -51.60 2.37
CA ILE A 404 -7.96 -50.24 1.89
C ILE A 404 -6.62 -50.30 1.16
N VAL A 405 -6.60 -49.86 -0.10
CA VAL A 405 -5.41 -49.75 -0.93
C VAL A 405 -5.13 -48.28 -1.19
N GLU A 406 -3.92 -47.83 -0.88
CA GLU A 406 -3.46 -46.48 -1.20
C GLU A 406 -3.13 -46.38 -2.70
N ALA A 407 -3.68 -45.37 -3.36
CA ALA A 407 -3.39 -45.04 -4.75
C ALA A 407 -2.15 -44.14 -4.82
N ASP A 408 -1.39 -44.25 -5.90
CA ASP A 408 -0.29 -43.31 -6.17
C ASP A 408 -0.86 -41.90 -6.39
N THR A 409 -0.43 -40.94 -5.58
CA THR A 409 -0.85 -39.53 -5.65
C THR A 409 0.23 -38.62 -6.24
N SER A 410 1.30 -39.20 -6.80
CA SER A 410 2.39 -38.44 -7.41
C SER A 410 1.97 -37.74 -8.71
N GLU A 411 2.64 -36.63 -9.01
CA GLU A 411 2.37 -35.77 -10.17
C GLU A 411 2.60 -36.46 -11.53
N HIS A 412 3.27 -37.61 -11.56
CA HIS A 412 3.70 -38.30 -12.77
C HIS A 412 2.71 -39.35 -13.30
N GLN A 413 1.44 -39.31 -12.90
CA GLN A 413 0.39 -40.09 -13.55
C GLN A 413 0.22 -39.62 -15.02
N GLN A 414 0.93 -40.27 -15.94
CA GLN A 414 0.67 -40.24 -17.39
C GLN A 414 -0.33 -41.32 -17.78
#